data_AF-A0A2C9CKU5-F1
#
_entry.id   AF-A0A2C9CKU5-F1
#
_cell.length_a   1.000
_cell.length_b   1.000
_cell.length_c   1.000
_cell.angle_alpha   90.00
_cell.angle_beta   90.00
_cell.angle_gamma   90.00
#
_symmetry.space_group_name_H-M   'P 1'
#
loop_
_entity.id
_entity.type
_entity.pdbx_description
1 polymer ?
#
loop_
_entity_poly.entity_id
_entity_poly.type
_entity_poly.pdbx_seq_one_letter_code
_entity_poly.pdbx_strand_id
1 'polypeptide(L)'
;MIRFYCCSRPVCRLDFRSGECRISSIVRKNACGSKYGVVEISTCNAIYLISVRKGEEPDIRKYVQEKATIRESIDTLEKEIEQLKATKKNTEKHIEFSKLPEDKKFQDLKKSGKQFVDTIKMIAYRAETAMANTLQEYISKKDEARSLVRQIFMTDADIMPDEKNGVLRITIHNMTNPRNNRYVQQLCDVLNSSETLFPGTNLRLVYNLVSNQIPPDQEF
;
A
#
# COMPACT_ATOMS: atom_id res chain seq x y z
N MET A 1 17.98 25.13 -22.21
CA MET A 1 16.61 24.70 -21.84
C MET A 1 16.73 23.32 -21.17
N ILE A 2 16.83 23.26 -19.84
CA ILE A 2 17.00 22.01 -19.08
C ILE A 2 15.66 21.68 -18.42
N ARG A 3 15.06 20.54 -18.79
CA ARG A 3 13.89 19.96 -18.11
C ARG A 3 14.37 18.92 -17.10
N PHE A 4 14.03 19.14 -15.84
CA PHE A 4 14.03 18.13 -14.78
C PHE A 4 12.91 17.12 -15.02
N TYR A 5 13.19 15.83 -14.82
CA TYR A 5 12.20 14.88 -14.28
C TYR A 5 12.88 13.91 -13.31
N CYS A 6 12.39 13.96 -12.07
CA CYS A 6 12.70 13.07 -10.97
C CYS A 6 11.47 12.18 -10.74
N CYS A 7 11.63 10.85 -10.71
CA CYS A 7 11.00 9.92 -9.74
C CYS A 7 11.08 8.46 -10.23
N SER A 8 12.01 7.68 -9.64
CA SER A 8 11.90 6.22 -9.60
C SER A 8 11.78 5.79 -8.13
N ARG A 9 10.57 5.43 -7.70
CA ARG A 9 10.28 4.86 -6.37
C ARG A 9 10.80 3.42 -6.29
N PRO A 10 11.49 3.00 -5.21
CA PRO A 10 11.72 1.59 -4.95
C PRO A 10 10.56 0.96 -4.16
N VAL A 11 10.10 -0.20 -4.62
CA VAL A 11 9.09 -1.07 -4.00
C VAL A 11 9.79 -2.05 -3.04
N CYS A 12 9.38 -2.09 -1.77
CA CYS A 12 9.83 -3.10 -0.80
C CYS A 12 8.85 -4.28 -0.79
N ARG A 13 9.35 -5.48 -1.06
CA ARG A 13 8.64 -6.78 -0.93
C ARG A 13 9.06 -7.39 0.41
N LEU A 14 8.10 -7.64 1.31
CA LEU A 14 8.32 -8.30 2.60
C LEU A 14 7.87 -9.75 2.50
N ASP A 15 8.75 -10.68 2.86
CA ASP A 15 8.45 -12.11 3.04
C ASP A 15 8.28 -12.38 4.55
N PHE A 16 7.20 -13.07 4.92
CA PHE A 16 6.65 -13.12 6.28
C PHE A 16 6.73 -14.55 6.82
N ARG A 17 7.94 -15.03 7.14
CA ARG A 17 8.14 -16.27 7.91
C ARG A 17 9.38 -16.19 8.79
N SER A 18 9.21 -15.55 9.96
CA SER A 18 9.97 -15.66 11.21
C SER A 18 9.98 -14.28 11.89
N GLY A 19 9.48 -14.22 13.12
CA GLY A 19 9.26 -12.99 13.89
C GLY A 19 10.53 -12.35 14.45
N GLU A 20 11.53 -12.08 13.61
CA GLU A 20 12.70 -11.27 13.98
C GLU A 20 12.78 -10.00 13.12
N CYS A 21 12.56 -8.84 13.74
CA CYS A 21 12.84 -7.54 13.11
C CYS A 21 14.35 -7.26 13.17
N ARG A 22 15.13 -7.85 12.25
CA ARG A 22 16.48 -7.35 11.95
C ARG A 22 16.39 -6.29 10.87
N ILE A 23 16.86 -5.08 11.19
CA ILE A 23 17.15 -4.07 10.18
C ILE A 23 18.36 -4.59 9.38
N SER A 24 18.12 -5.29 8.28
CA SER A 24 19.17 -5.53 7.29
C SER A 24 19.46 -4.19 6.60
N SER A 25 20.68 -3.71 6.75
CA SER A 25 21.23 -2.61 5.97
C SER A 25 20.94 -2.83 4.47
N ILE A 26 20.17 -1.92 3.87
CA ILE A 26 19.97 -1.87 2.42
C ILE A 26 21.30 -1.42 1.80
N VAL A 27 22.09 -2.40 1.33
CA VAL A 27 23.22 -2.17 0.46
C VAL A 27 22.67 -2.05 -0.96
N ARG A 28 22.68 -0.82 -1.52
CA ARG A 28 22.50 -0.64 -2.97
C ARG A 28 23.73 -1.24 -3.66
N LYS A 29 23.54 -2.29 -4.46
CA LYS A 29 24.53 -2.71 -5.46
C LYS A 29 24.61 -1.61 -6.52
N ASN A 30 25.67 -0.80 -6.47
CA ASN A 30 26.08 -0.05 -7.64
C ASN A 30 26.70 -1.06 -8.61
N ALA A 31 25.96 -1.40 -9.66
CA ALA A 31 26.51 -2.00 -10.86
C ALA A 31 27.29 -0.91 -11.61
N CYS A 32 28.51 -0.64 -11.16
CA CYS A 32 29.55 -0.03 -11.98
C CYS A 32 30.86 -0.59 -11.45
N GLY A 33 31.52 -1.41 -12.28
CA GLY A 33 32.71 -2.13 -11.90
C GLY A 33 33.86 -1.18 -11.58
N SER A 34 34.31 -1.22 -10.34
CA SER A 34 35.71 -1.02 -10.00
C SER A 34 36.02 -1.80 -8.72
N LYS A 35 36.99 -2.71 -8.84
CA LYS A 35 37.48 -3.53 -7.73
C LYS A 35 38.13 -2.62 -6.70
N TYR A 36 37.54 -2.47 -5.52
CA TYR A 36 38.29 -1.98 -4.36
C TYR A 36 37.91 -2.82 -3.14
N GLY A 37 38.95 -3.46 -2.59
CA GLY A 37 38.87 -4.38 -1.48
C GLY A 37 38.55 -3.69 -0.16
N VAL A 38 38.14 -4.52 0.79
CA VAL A 38 38.00 -4.19 2.20
C VAL A 38 39.37 -3.76 2.71
N VAL A 39 39.50 -2.50 3.13
CA VAL A 39 40.63 -2.06 3.95
C VAL A 39 40.09 -1.99 5.38
N GLU A 40 40.40 -3.03 6.14
CA GLU A 40 40.40 -2.95 7.60
C GLU A 40 41.26 -1.76 7.99
N ILE A 41 40.67 -0.78 8.66
CA ILE A 41 41.44 0.27 9.34
C ILE A 41 41.87 -0.33 10.68
N SER A 42 42.80 -1.30 10.60
CA SER A 42 43.68 -1.64 11.70
C SER A 42 44.69 -0.50 11.79
N THR A 43 44.69 0.18 12.94
CA THR A 43 45.83 0.91 13.51
C THR A 43 46.91 1.35 12.52
N CYS A 44 46.85 2.60 12.06
CA CYS A 44 48.09 3.31 11.80
C CYS A 44 47.89 4.80 12.06
N ASN A 45 48.76 5.32 12.91
CA ASN A 45 48.84 6.68 13.40
C ASN A 45 49.21 7.61 12.24
N ALA A 46 48.26 7.92 11.37
CA ALA A 46 48.48 8.83 10.26
C ALA A 46 48.28 10.27 10.75
N ILE A 47 49.35 10.85 11.31
CA ILE A 47 49.49 12.29 11.48
C ILE A 47 49.33 12.90 10.09
N TYR A 48 48.15 13.44 9.80
CA TYR A 48 47.93 14.21 8.58
C TYR A 48 48.63 15.57 8.76
N LEU A 49 49.89 15.63 8.35
CA LEU A 49 50.64 16.87 8.15
C LEU A 49 49.89 17.69 7.09
N ILE A 50 49.13 18.69 7.56
CA ILE A 50 48.56 19.72 6.68
C ILE A 50 49.71 20.65 6.32
N SER A 51 50.24 20.52 5.11
CA SER A 51 51.18 21.46 4.51
C SER A 51 50.44 22.77 4.21
N VAL A 52 50.67 23.79 5.05
CA VAL A 52 50.22 25.16 4.78
C VAL A 52 51.06 25.72 3.64
N ARG A 53 50.46 25.98 2.47
CA ARG A 53 51.12 26.74 1.40
C ARG A 53 51.33 28.18 1.88
N LYS A 54 52.58 28.67 1.77
CA LYS A 54 52.95 30.06 2.07
C LYS A 54 52.32 31.01 1.05
N GLY A 55 51.39 31.85 1.52
CA GLY A 55 50.86 32.99 0.79
C GLY A 55 49.83 33.73 1.68
N GLU A 56 50.11 34.99 1.99
CA GLU A 56 49.25 35.98 2.66
C GLU A 56 49.05 35.84 4.19
N GLU A 57 49.95 36.48 4.94
CA GLU A 57 50.04 36.47 6.41
C GLU A 57 48.82 37.00 7.22
N PRO A 58 47.91 37.86 6.70
CA PRO A 58 46.68 38.23 7.44
C PRO A 58 45.52 37.25 7.25
N ASP A 59 45.55 36.41 6.19
CA ASP A 59 44.47 35.47 5.87
C ASP A 59 44.63 34.15 6.66
N ILE A 60 45.88 33.68 6.81
CA ILE A 60 46.20 32.45 7.56
C ILE A 60 45.71 32.53 9.02
N ARG A 61 45.77 33.71 9.66
CA ARG A 61 45.31 33.87 11.04
C ARG A 61 43.79 33.71 11.17
N LYS A 62 43.03 34.25 10.22
CA LYS A 62 41.57 34.09 10.16
C LYS A 62 41.20 32.63 9.94
N TYR A 63 41.84 31.96 8.97
CA TYR A 63 41.64 30.53 8.75
C TYR A 63 41.97 29.67 9.97
N VAL A 64 43.04 30.01 10.72
CA VAL A 64 43.39 29.28 11.95
C VAL A 64 42.35 29.50 13.04
N GLN A 65 41.83 30.72 13.20
CA GLN A 65 40.76 31.03 14.14
C GLN A 65 39.45 30.32 13.76
N GLU A 66 39.04 30.38 12.50
CA GLU A 66 37.85 29.68 11.99
C GLU A 66 37.97 28.16 12.13
N LYS A 67 39.16 27.61 11.87
CA LYS A 67 39.41 26.18 12.07
C LYS A 67 39.32 25.81 13.56
N ALA A 68 39.80 26.67 14.45
CA ALA A 68 39.70 26.44 15.89
C ALA A 68 38.24 26.48 16.37
N THR A 69 37.46 27.48 15.95
CA THR A 69 36.03 27.58 16.32
C THR A 69 35.20 26.41 15.78
N ILE A 70 35.47 25.98 14.54
CA ILE A 70 34.82 24.80 13.95
C ILE A 70 35.20 23.54 14.72
N ARG A 71 36.46 23.40 15.13
CA ARG A 71 36.93 22.22 15.87
C ARG A 71 36.36 22.17 17.28
N GLU A 72 36.26 23.31 17.96
CA GLU A 72 35.53 23.45 19.23
C GLU A 72 34.04 23.10 19.08
N SER A 73 33.41 23.51 17.97
CA SER A 73 32.02 23.15 17.66
C SER A 73 31.85 21.65 17.41
N ILE A 74 32.81 21.00 16.76
CA ILE A 74 32.81 19.54 16.57
C ILE A 74 32.95 18.84 17.91
N ASP A 75 33.93 19.23 18.73
CA ASP A 75 34.19 18.59 20.03
C ASP A 75 33.00 18.75 20.99
N THR A 76 32.29 19.88 20.94
CA THR A 76 31.08 20.11 21.73
C THR A 76 29.92 19.24 21.26
N LEU A 77 29.64 19.21 19.94
CA LEU A 77 28.59 18.36 19.36
C LEU A 77 28.87 16.86 19.55
N GLU A 78 30.13 16.43 19.48
CA GLU A 78 30.52 15.04 19.74
C GLU A 78 30.22 14.65 21.20
N LYS A 79 30.54 15.52 22.16
CA LYS A 79 30.19 15.31 23.58
C LYS A 79 28.68 15.27 23.79
N GLU A 80 27.91 16.16 23.15
CA GLU A 80 26.45 16.13 23.21
C GLU A 80 25.89 14.83 22.65
N ILE A 81 26.43 14.33 21.54
CA ILE A 81 26.02 13.05 20.95
C ILE A 81 26.31 11.89 21.90
N GLU A 82 27.47 11.86 22.54
CA GLU A 82 27.81 10.83 23.53
C GLU A 82 26.86 10.86 24.73
N GLN A 83 26.57 12.04 25.26
CA GLN A 83 25.60 12.23 26.34
C GLN A 83 24.20 11.77 25.93
N LEU A 84 23.72 12.17 24.76
CA LEU A 84 22.41 11.76 24.25
C LEU A 84 22.33 10.25 23.98
N LYS A 85 23.41 9.63 23.52
CA LYS A 85 23.49 8.16 23.36
C LYS A 85 23.40 7.45 24.71
N ALA A 86 24.10 7.96 25.73
CA ALA A 86 24.04 7.42 27.08
C ALA A 86 22.62 7.55 27.67
N THR A 87 22.01 8.74 27.56
CA THR A 87 20.63 8.99 27.99
C THR A 87 19.65 8.06 27.28
N LYS A 88 19.73 7.95 25.95
CA LYS A 88 18.88 7.05 25.16
C LYS A 88 19.03 5.57 25.55
N LYS A 89 20.24 5.13 25.94
CA LYS A 89 20.48 3.76 26.39
C LYS A 89 19.82 3.49 27.75
N ASN A 90 19.79 4.49 28.63
CA ASN A 90 19.19 4.40 29.96
C ASN A 90 17.66 4.63 29.96
N THR A 91 17.12 5.27 28.92
CA THR A 91 15.65 5.40 28.76
C THR A 91 15.01 4.06 28.41
N GLU A 92 13.87 3.77 29.03
CA GLU A 92 13.08 2.58 28.72
C GLU A 92 12.65 2.56 27.24
N LYS A 93 12.89 1.43 26.58
CA LYS A 93 12.59 1.27 25.15
C LYS A 93 11.09 1.08 24.86
N HIS A 94 10.33 0.69 25.88
CA HIS A 94 8.91 0.39 25.78
C HIS A 94 8.17 1.19 26.85
N ILE A 95 7.14 1.91 26.42
CA ILE A 95 6.21 2.60 27.29
C ILE A 95 4.80 2.14 26.95
N GLU A 96 3.94 2.09 27.96
CA GLU A 96 2.52 1.83 27.75
C GLU A 96 1.89 2.96 26.94
N PHE A 97 0.98 2.60 26.04
CA PHE A 97 0.28 3.56 25.18
C PHE A 97 -0.47 4.64 25.99
N SER A 98 -1.04 4.26 27.14
CA SER A 98 -1.76 5.17 28.05
C SER A 98 -0.90 6.30 28.61
N LYS A 99 0.43 6.12 28.66
CA LYS A 99 1.38 7.09 29.20
C LYS A 99 1.97 8.03 28.13
N LEU A 100 1.62 7.85 26.85
CA LEU A 100 2.04 8.78 25.81
C LEU A 100 1.30 10.12 25.94
N PRO A 101 1.99 11.26 25.74
CA PRO A 101 1.34 12.56 25.61
C PRO A 101 0.46 12.60 24.35
N GLU A 102 -0.64 13.36 24.41
CA GLU A 102 -1.69 13.37 23.38
C GLU A 102 -1.18 13.75 21.98
N ASP A 103 -0.17 14.63 21.89
CA ASP A 103 0.45 15.04 20.62
C ASP A 103 1.28 13.92 19.96
N LYS A 104 1.65 12.89 20.72
CA LYS A 104 2.43 11.73 20.25
C LYS A 104 1.62 10.44 20.20
N LYS A 105 0.38 10.40 20.70
CA LYS A 105 -0.47 9.22 20.58
C LYS A 105 -0.74 8.92 19.11
N PHE A 106 -0.58 7.67 18.72
CA PHE A 106 -0.89 7.23 17.36
C PHE A 106 -2.40 7.38 17.14
N GLN A 107 -2.81 8.25 16.23
CA GLN A 107 -4.21 8.40 15.86
C GLN A 107 -4.74 7.16 15.13
N ASP A 108 -3.87 6.46 14.38
CA ASP A 108 -4.25 5.27 13.62
C ASP A 108 -3.10 4.26 13.49
N LEU A 109 -3.46 2.99 13.60
CA LEU A 109 -2.63 1.87 13.15
C LEU A 109 -2.66 1.82 11.61
N LYS A 110 -1.95 2.75 10.96
CA LYS A 110 -1.88 2.87 9.48
C LYS A 110 -1.58 1.53 8.78
N LYS A 111 -0.83 0.63 9.43
CA LYS A 111 -0.53 -0.71 8.90
C LYS A 111 -1.74 -1.64 8.91
N SER A 112 -2.52 -1.67 10.00
CA SER A 112 -3.69 -2.53 10.14
C SER A 112 -4.81 -2.11 9.21
N GLY A 113 -5.06 -0.79 9.09
CA GLY A 113 -6.02 -0.27 8.11
C GLY A 113 -5.66 -0.61 6.67
N LYS A 114 -4.36 -0.53 6.32
CA LYS A 114 -3.87 -0.96 5.00
C LYS A 114 -4.11 -2.45 4.76
N GLN A 115 -3.75 -3.31 5.71
CA GLN A 115 -3.94 -4.77 5.58
C GLN A 115 -5.41 -5.14 5.40
N PHE A 116 -6.31 -4.47 6.13
CA PHE A 116 -7.74 -4.67 6.01
C PHE A 116 -8.24 -4.31 4.61
N VAL A 117 -7.91 -3.11 4.12
CA VAL A 117 -8.29 -2.66 2.78
C VAL A 117 -7.69 -3.55 1.69
N ASP A 118 -6.43 -3.95 1.83
CA ASP A 118 -5.76 -4.83 0.86
C ASP A 118 -6.41 -6.24 0.84
N THR A 119 -6.93 -6.71 1.98
CA THR A 119 -7.69 -7.97 2.05
C THR A 119 -9.01 -7.87 1.30
N ILE A 120 -9.77 -6.78 1.48
CA ILE A 120 -11.01 -6.53 0.73
C ILE A 120 -10.74 -6.49 -0.76
N LYS A 121 -9.68 -5.79 -1.20
CA LYS A 121 -9.27 -5.76 -2.61
C LYS A 121 -8.96 -7.15 -3.16
N MET A 122 -8.26 -7.98 -2.40
CA MET A 122 -7.94 -9.36 -2.81
C MET A 122 -9.20 -10.22 -2.97
N ILE A 123 -10.19 -10.08 -2.07
CA ILE A 123 -11.47 -10.78 -2.16
C ILE A 123 -12.25 -10.30 -3.38
N ALA A 124 -12.37 -8.99 -3.57
CA ALA A 124 -13.06 -8.40 -4.71
C ALA A 124 -12.43 -8.82 -6.05
N TYR A 125 -11.10 -8.77 -6.15
CA TYR A 125 -10.37 -9.21 -7.35
C TYR A 125 -10.63 -10.68 -7.67
N ARG A 126 -10.66 -11.55 -6.65
CA ARG A 126 -10.96 -12.98 -6.83
C ARG A 126 -12.41 -13.20 -7.27
N ALA A 127 -13.36 -12.48 -6.67
CA ALA A 127 -14.78 -12.56 -7.04
C ALA A 127 -15.02 -12.08 -8.48
N GLU A 128 -14.45 -10.94 -8.87
CA GLU A 128 -14.49 -10.43 -10.25
C GLU A 128 -13.89 -11.44 -11.23
N THR A 129 -12.73 -12.01 -10.89
CA THR A 129 -12.07 -13.02 -11.73
C THR A 129 -12.90 -14.28 -11.87
N ALA A 130 -13.55 -14.74 -10.79
CA ALA A 130 -14.44 -15.89 -10.82
C ALA A 130 -15.65 -15.64 -11.74
N MET A 131 -16.33 -14.50 -11.59
CA MET A 131 -17.47 -14.13 -12.45
C MET A 131 -17.05 -14.01 -13.93
N ALA A 132 -15.90 -13.40 -14.21
CA ALA A 132 -15.38 -13.30 -15.57
C ALA A 132 -15.02 -14.66 -16.17
N ASN A 133 -14.61 -15.63 -15.36
CA ASN A 133 -14.34 -16.99 -15.82
C ASN A 133 -15.63 -17.76 -16.08
N THR A 134 -16.64 -17.63 -15.22
CA THR A 134 -17.99 -18.20 -15.47
C THR A 134 -18.56 -17.68 -16.78
N LEU A 135 -18.45 -16.38 -17.05
CA LEU A 135 -18.94 -15.79 -18.30
C LEU A 135 -18.14 -16.20 -19.55
N GLN A 136 -16.87 -16.61 -19.40
CA GLN A 136 -16.06 -17.09 -20.53
C GLN A 136 -16.56 -18.42 -21.11
N GLU A 137 -17.36 -19.18 -20.37
CA GLU A 137 -18.02 -20.39 -20.91
C GLU A 137 -19.04 -20.03 -22.01
N TYR A 138 -19.62 -18.84 -21.94
CA TYR A 138 -20.64 -18.35 -22.88
C TYR A 138 -20.10 -17.32 -23.88
N ILE A 139 -19.01 -16.63 -23.55
CA ILE A 139 -18.42 -15.56 -24.35
C ILE A 139 -17.04 -15.99 -24.87
N SER A 140 -16.89 -16.12 -26.19
CA SER A 140 -15.64 -16.59 -26.81
C SER A 140 -14.45 -15.64 -26.59
N LYS A 141 -14.69 -14.33 -26.45
CA LYS A 141 -13.62 -13.34 -26.26
C LYS A 141 -13.43 -12.98 -24.79
N LYS A 142 -12.25 -13.29 -24.25
CA LYS A 142 -11.90 -13.05 -22.85
C LYS A 142 -12.05 -11.59 -22.38
N ASP A 143 -11.72 -10.63 -23.24
CA ASP A 143 -11.83 -9.21 -22.93
C ASP A 143 -13.29 -8.74 -22.85
N GLU A 144 -14.19 -9.39 -23.59
CA GLU A 144 -15.62 -9.07 -23.59
C GLU A 144 -16.27 -9.50 -22.27
N ALA A 145 -15.93 -10.69 -21.75
CA ALA A 145 -16.42 -11.15 -20.45
C ALA A 145 -16.04 -10.19 -19.30
N ARG A 146 -14.78 -9.72 -19.24
CA ARG A 146 -14.36 -8.74 -18.23
C ARG A 146 -15.02 -7.38 -18.41
N SER A 147 -15.23 -6.96 -19.65
CA SER A 147 -15.93 -5.71 -19.95
C SER A 147 -17.39 -5.78 -19.48
N LEU A 148 -18.05 -6.93 -19.67
CA LEU A 148 -19.40 -7.16 -19.18
C LEU A 148 -19.48 -7.14 -17.64
N VAL A 149 -18.55 -7.80 -16.94
CA VAL A 149 -18.51 -7.75 -15.46
C VAL A 149 -18.35 -6.32 -14.95
N ARG A 150 -17.47 -5.53 -15.58
CA ARG A 150 -17.34 -4.09 -15.25
C ARG A 150 -18.62 -3.32 -15.48
N GLN A 151 -19.33 -3.61 -16.56
CA GLN A 151 -20.61 -2.98 -16.86
C GLN A 151 -21.67 -3.34 -15.79
N ILE A 152 -21.74 -4.59 -15.36
CA ILE A 152 -22.62 -5.04 -14.26
C ILE A 152 -22.34 -4.23 -12.99
N PHE A 153 -21.07 -4.04 -12.61
CA PHE A 153 -20.73 -3.27 -11.41
C PHE A 153 -21.03 -1.78 -11.49
N MET A 154 -21.18 -1.24 -12.70
CA MET A 154 -21.53 0.18 -12.92
C MET A 154 -23.04 0.37 -13.10
N THR A 155 -23.80 -0.72 -13.16
CA THR A 155 -25.26 -0.68 -13.32
C THR A 155 -25.91 -0.68 -11.96
N ASP A 156 -26.93 0.17 -11.79
CA ASP A 156 -27.72 0.18 -10.57
C ASP A 156 -28.49 -1.14 -10.40
N ALA A 157 -28.75 -1.51 -9.16
CA ALA A 157 -29.51 -2.71 -8.84
C ALA A 157 -30.40 -2.45 -7.63
N ASP A 158 -31.63 -2.95 -7.71
CA ASP A 158 -32.59 -2.88 -6.61
C ASP A 158 -32.33 -4.03 -5.64
N ILE A 159 -32.24 -3.70 -4.34
CA ILE A 159 -32.08 -4.68 -3.27
C ILE A 159 -33.34 -4.64 -2.41
N MET A 160 -34.14 -5.71 -2.46
CA MET A 160 -35.39 -5.82 -1.73
C MET A 160 -35.37 -7.04 -0.80
N PRO A 161 -35.35 -6.84 0.53
CA PRO A 161 -35.49 -7.92 1.48
C PRO A 161 -36.93 -8.44 1.51
N ASP A 162 -37.09 -9.76 1.41
CA ASP A 162 -38.34 -10.46 1.61
C ASP A 162 -38.21 -11.42 2.80
N GLU A 163 -38.53 -10.89 3.97
CA GLU A 163 -38.44 -11.63 5.23
C GLU A 163 -39.43 -12.79 5.30
N LYS A 164 -40.58 -12.70 4.61
CA LYS A 164 -41.61 -13.75 4.63
C LYS A 164 -41.14 -15.02 3.93
N ASN A 165 -40.45 -14.86 2.81
CA ASN A 165 -39.91 -15.97 2.03
C ASN A 165 -38.45 -16.30 2.39
N GLY A 166 -37.82 -15.54 3.29
CA GLY A 166 -36.43 -15.72 3.67
C GLY A 166 -35.45 -15.44 2.53
N VAL A 167 -35.77 -14.48 1.66
CA VAL A 167 -34.99 -14.20 0.43
C VAL A 167 -34.60 -12.73 0.38
N LEU A 168 -33.37 -12.44 -0.02
CA LEU A 168 -32.92 -11.12 -0.41
C LEU A 168 -32.88 -11.05 -1.94
N ARG A 169 -33.86 -10.35 -2.53
CA ARG A 169 -33.96 -10.20 -3.99
C ARG A 169 -33.08 -9.07 -4.47
N ILE A 170 -32.21 -9.38 -5.42
CA ILE A 170 -31.33 -8.43 -6.08
C ILE A 170 -31.75 -8.38 -7.55
N THR A 171 -32.29 -7.25 -7.98
CA THR A 171 -32.77 -7.06 -9.35
C THR A 171 -31.81 -6.15 -10.10
N ILE A 172 -31.11 -6.70 -11.08
CA ILE A 172 -30.15 -5.98 -11.92
C ILE A 172 -30.90 -5.36 -13.09
N HIS A 173 -30.71 -4.06 -13.36
CA HIS A 173 -31.33 -3.43 -14.52
C HIS A 173 -30.78 -3.97 -15.86
N ASN A 174 -31.58 -3.82 -16.91
CA ASN A 174 -31.20 -4.26 -18.25
C ASN A 174 -30.01 -3.49 -18.80
N MET A 175 -29.13 -4.20 -19.49
CA MET A 175 -28.01 -3.64 -20.24
C MET A 175 -28.47 -3.08 -21.59
N THR A 176 -27.67 -2.18 -22.16
CA THR A 176 -27.91 -1.57 -23.48
C THR A 176 -28.02 -2.60 -24.62
N ASN A 177 -27.33 -3.74 -24.50
CA ASN A 177 -27.34 -4.78 -25.53
C ASN A 177 -28.15 -6.01 -25.07
N PRO A 178 -29.20 -6.43 -25.81
CA PRO A 178 -29.98 -7.64 -25.51
C PRO A 178 -29.15 -8.92 -25.40
N ARG A 179 -28.02 -9.01 -26.13
CA ARG A 179 -27.07 -10.13 -25.99
C ARG A 179 -26.47 -10.18 -24.59
N ASN A 180 -26.08 -9.02 -24.05
CA ASN A 180 -25.49 -8.93 -22.72
C ASN A 180 -26.51 -9.34 -21.65
N ASN A 181 -27.79 -9.00 -21.83
CA ASN A 181 -28.86 -9.43 -20.94
C ASN A 181 -28.95 -10.96 -20.85
N ARG A 182 -28.75 -11.70 -21.95
CA ARG A 182 -28.73 -13.17 -21.94
C ARG A 182 -27.57 -13.72 -21.11
N TYR A 183 -26.38 -13.15 -21.24
CA TYR A 183 -25.22 -13.56 -20.46
C TYR A 183 -25.37 -13.22 -18.97
N VAL A 184 -25.95 -12.05 -18.65
CA VAL A 184 -26.25 -11.67 -17.27
C VAL A 184 -27.27 -12.62 -16.66
N GLN A 185 -28.31 -13.00 -17.41
CA GLN A 185 -29.29 -13.99 -16.94
C GLN A 185 -28.62 -15.33 -16.59
N GLN A 186 -27.73 -15.83 -17.46
CA GLN A 186 -26.96 -17.06 -17.19
C GLN A 186 -26.07 -16.92 -15.95
N LEU A 187 -25.44 -15.76 -15.76
CA LEU A 187 -24.68 -15.49 -14.55
C LEU A 187 -25.56 -15.52 -13.30
N CYS A 188 -26.75 -14.91 -13.35
CA CYS A 188 -27.72 -14.95 -12.25
C CYS A 188 -28.13 -16.39 -11.92
N ASP A 189 -28.36 -17.24 -12.91
CA ASP A 189 -28.70 -18.64 -12.70
C ASP A 189 -27.57 -19.39 -11.97
N VAL A 190 -26.32 -19.16 -12.37
CA VAL A 190 -25.15 -19.74 -11.69
C VAL A 190 -25.05 -19.23 -10.25
N LEU A 191 -25.22 -17.93 -10.02
CA LEU A 191 -25.18 -17.36 -8.66
C LEU A 191 -26.33 -17.90 -7.79
N ASN A 192 -27.52 -18.07 -8.35
CA ASN A 192 -28.69 -18.61 -7.65
C ASN A 192 -28.52 -20.09 -7.28
N SER A 193 -27.78 -20.86 -8.10
CA SER A 193 -27.51 -22.28 -7.80
C SER A 193 -26.56 -22.49 -6.61
N SER A 194 -25.81 -21.46 -6.22
CA SER A 194 -24.93 -21.52 -5.05
C SER A 194 -25.67 -21.49 -3.70
N GLU A 195 -26.98 -21.18 -3.71
CA GLU A 195 -27.82 -21.05 -2.51
C GLU A 195 -27.19 -20.20 -1.39
N THR A 196 -26.44 -19.16 -1.77
CA THR A 196 -25.65 -18.36 -0.83
C THR A 196 -26.56 -17.57 0.13
N LEU A 197 -26.25 -17.63 1.42
CA LEU A 197 -26.89 -16.82 2.46
C LEU A 197 -26.16 -15.49 2.64
N PHE A 198 -26.92 -14.42 2.88
CA PHE A 198 -26.35 -13.13 3.20
C PHE A 198 -25.73 -13.16 4.62
N PRO A 199 -24.48 -12.67 4.80
CA PRO A 199 -23.79 -12.78 6.08
C PRO A 199 -24.55 -12.07 7.20
N GLY A 200 -24.69 -12.76 8.35
CA GLY A 200 -25.38 -12.21 9.52
C GLY A 200 -26.91 -12.25 9.45
N THR A 201 -27.49 -12.83 8.40
CA THR A 201 -28.94 -13.07 8.30
C THR A 201 -29.22 -14.49 7.79
N ASN A 202 -30.50 -14.88 7.82
CA ASN A 202 -30.98 -16.13 7.22
C ASN A 202 -31.60 -15.90 5.83
N LEU A 203 -31.29 -14.77 5.18
CA LEU A 203 -31.84 -14.43 3.88
C LEU A 203 -30.99 -15.05 2.77
N ARG A 204 -31.61 -15.84 1.91
CA ARG A 204 -30.96 -16.41 0.71
C ARG A 204 -30.89 -15.36 -0.39
N LEU A 205 -29.73 -15.21 -1.02
CA LEU A 205 -29.54 -14.31 -2.14
C LEU A 205 -30.18 -14.87 -3.40
N VAL A 206 -31.05 -14.09 -4.04
CA VAL A 206 -31.65 -14.42 -5.34
C VAL A 206 -31.49 -13.26 -6.30
N TYR A 207 -30.77 -13.49 -7.38
CA TYR A 207 -30.45 -12.54 -8.43
C TYR A 207 -31.43 -12.69 -9.60
N ASN A 208 -31.98 -11.57 -10.05
CA ASN A 208 -32.86 -11.50 -11.22
C ASN A 208 -32.43 -10.35 -12.13
N LEU A 209 -32.65 -10.49 -13.43
CA LEU A 209 -32.59 -9.37 -14.37
C LEU A 209 -33.98 -8.75 -14.48
N VAL A 210 -34.09 -7.41 -14.53
CA VAL A 210 -35.38 -6.74 -14.76
C VAL A 210 -35.99 -7.25 -16.06
N SER A 211 -37.08 -8.02 -15.97
CA SER A 211 -37.92 -8.24 -17.13
C SER A 211 -38.65 -6.92 -17.41
N ASN A 212 -38.62 -6.44 -18.65
CA ASN A 212 -39.43 -5.31 -19.08
C ASN A 212 -40.90 -5.75 -19.17
N GLN A 213 -41.47 -6.23 -18.07
CA GLN A 213 -42.92 -6.37 -17.93
C GLN A 213 -43.40 -5.04 -17.38
N ILE A 214 -43.70 -4.13 -18.31
CA ILE A 214 -44.62 -3.03 -18.02
C ILE A 214 -45.92 -3.71 -17.56
N PRO A 215 -46.38 -3.50 -16.31
CA PRO A 215 -47.71 -3.94 -15.92
C PRO A 215 -48.71 -3.28 -16.89
N PRO A 216 -49.65 -4.03 -17.51
CA PRO A 216 -50.54 -3.52 -18.56
C PRO A 216 -51.56 -2.45 -18.11
N ASP A 217 -51.35 -1.77 -16.99
CA ASP A 217 -52.35 -1.01 -16.26
C ASP A 217 -51.88 0.39 -15.81
N GLN A 218 -50.87 0.98 -16.46
CA GLN A 218 -50.57 2.41 -16.32
C GLN A 218 -50.76 3.13 -17.67
N GLU A 219 -52.02 3.48 -17.95
CA GLU A 219 -52.35 4.53 -18.92
C GLU A 219 -51.89 5.89 -18.37
N PHE A 220 -51.23 6.68 -19.23
CA PHE A 220 -50.82 8.06 -18.98
C PHE A 220 -52.00 9.03 -19.00
#